data_AF-G0UN43-F1
#
_entry.id   AF-G0UN43-F1
#
_cell.length_a   1.000
_cell.length_b   1.000
_cell.length_c   1.000
_cell.angle_alpha   90.00
_cell.angle_beta   90.00
_cell.angle_gamma   90.00
#
_symmetry.space_group_name_H-M   'P 1'
#
loop_
_entity.id
_entity.type
_entity.pdbx_description
1 polymer ?
#
loop_
_entity_poly.entity_id
_entity_poly.type
_entity_poly.pdbx_seq_one_letter_code
_entity_poly.pdbx_strand_id
1 'polypeptide(L)'
;MMHLSTSLISKANGRQRCGRAGRCREGVCFHLLPRLTYEMLPEFQTPDILKAPLEEVCLNLKALKPTEACVDILRRGMDVPLECSVSHAVTLLKNICALTPDTERLTYVGRSLSRLPLHPLLGRMLIVASCLGVLDPIATIAAFLSSKSTPFMLPEDQKGKEKFIKFIHSIDGGRCSDHLLTLKIFDAWKRSGVDANYLCEGHVDESVLRSVSRTKSQLLHTVYDSTLLQGLKNPTKYVSRNSKNIGLVRFAALWSCYPKIASLEYAKKGDVQPHFLCWDDKFCQTFYTSALCKKRRKDLKDFAFVFYFERMLTEAGLRLHDATAVTPVEVALCLRELTLQPIKKVSPDLFSNGKHRMTPLFPFTILQDDRRRDMGVLFFDGGKKAFVTSMRVAKTIINVRDCMDYYLALSIAKARVVLFPDPLVRAIAHTVGHPLNDTTDCNHFIGSDPSNTWTDECDGPGEGATMTNYNTVPRGTDSLSDSGESAPEIEIIDFDSFPLSEEERRVVHIALGGLTFLDRCQSSS
;
A
#
# COMPACT_ATOMS: atom_id res chain seq x y z
N MET A 1 -5.52 -17.74 3.26
CA MET A 1 -6.54 -17.34 2.25
C MET A 1 -7.89 -17.45 2.95
N MET A 2 -8.71 -16.41 2.94
CA MET A 2 -10.05 -16.50 3.53
C MET A 2 -11.01 -17.12 2.52
N HIS A 3 -11.89 -18.00 3.02
CA HIS A 3 -12.89 -18.70 2.23
C HIS A 3 -14.27 -18.29 2.72
N LEU A 4 -15.09 -17.76 1.82
CA LEU A 4 -16.47 -17.41 2.10
C LEU A 4 -17.38 -18.36 1.31
N SER A 5 -18.03 -19.26 2.02
CA SER A 5 -18.99 -20.20 1.47
C SER A 5 -20.24 -20.23 2.32
N THR A 6 -21.38 -20.44 1.67
CA THR A 6 -22.61 -20.80 2.37
C THR A 6 -22.43 -22.19 2.98
N SER A 7 -22.66 -22.30 4.29
CA SER A 7 -22.60 -23.57 5.00
C SER A 7 -23.90 -23.82 5.75
N LEU A 8 -24.25 -25.09 5.92
CA LEU A 8 -25.37 -25.46 6.78
C LEU A 8 -25.09 -25.04 8.23
N ILE A 9 -26.17 -24.77 8.96
CA ILE A 9 -26.11 -24.43 10.38
C ILE A 9 -25.75 -25.65 11.23
N SER A 10 -25.34 -25.44 12.49
CA SER A 10 -25.30 -26.54 13.47
C SER A 10 -26.67 -26.80 14.08
N LYS A 11 -26.85 -27.95 14.75
CA LYS A 11 -28.05 -28.24 15.53
C LYS A 11 -28.26 -27.20 16.64
N ALA A 12 -27.19 -26.76 17.30
CA ALA A 12 -27.26 -25.71 18.31
C ALA A 12 -27.80 -24.38 17.73
N ASN A 13 -27.38 -23.99 16.52
CA ASN A 13 -27.95 -22.81 15.86
C ASN A 13 -29.42 -23.01 15.50
N GLY A 14 -29.83 -24.22 15.07
CA GLY A 14 -31.22 -24.55 14.81
C GLY A 14 -32.09 -24.39 16.06
N ARG A 15 -31.66 -24.95 17.20
CA ARG A 15 -32.33 -24.78 18.50
C ARG A 15 -32.37 -23.31 18.93
N GLN A 16 -31.29 -22.57 18.74
CA GLN A 16 -31.24 -21.13 19.06
C GLN A 16 -32.26 -20.33 18.22
N ARG A 17 -32.40 -20.64 16.92
CA ARG A 17 -33.39 -20.00 16.04
C ARG A 17 -34.82 -20.38 16.44
N CYS A 18 -35.06 -21.63 16.82
CA CYS A 18 -36.35 -22.09 17.33
C CYS A 18 -36.78 -21.30 18.59
N GLY A 19 -35.86 -21.11 19.54
CA GLY A 19 -36.12 -20.32 20.76
C GLY A 19 -36.51 -18.86 20.50
N ARG A 20 -36.13 -18.28 19.33
CA ARG A 20 -36.54 -16.90 18.98
C ARG A 20 -38.03 -16.78 18.72
N ALA A 21 -38.71 -17.85 18.29
CA ALA A 21 -40.14 -17.85 18.02
C ALA A 21 -40.98 -17.87 19.31
N GLY A 22 -40.42 -18.33 20.43
CA GLY A 22 -41.11 -18.48 21.72
C GLY A 22 -41.02 -17.27 22.66
N ARG A 23 -40.56 -16.10 22.21
CA ARG A 23 -40.26 -14.96 23.10
C ARG A 23 -41.50 -14.28 23.70
N CYS A 24 -42.60 -14.25 22.96
CA CYS A 24 -43.82 -13.53 23.37
C CYS A 24 -45.01 -14.47 23.62
N ARG A 25 -45.05 -15.60 22.92
CA ARG A 25 -46.07 -16.65 22.98
C ARG A 25 -45.51 -17.93 22.37
N GLU A 26 -46.26 -19.02 22.44
CA GLU A 26 -45.96 -20.22 21.67
C GLU A 26 -45.82 -19.89 20.18
N GLY A 27 -44.71 -20.33 19.60
CA GLY A 27 -44.34 -20.00 18.23
C GLY A 27 -43.87 -21.24 17.47
N VAL A 28 -43.85 -21.14 16.15
CA VAL A 28 -43.44 -22.22 15.25
C VAL A 28 -42.16 -21.80 14.51
N CYS A 29 -41.19 -22.70 14.42
CA CYS A 29 -39.95 -22.50 13.67
C CYS A 29 -39.89 -23.46 12.49
N PHE A 30 -39.84 -22.92 11.27
CA PHE A 30 -39.72 -23.72 10.05
C PHE A 30 -38.25 -23.86 9.67
N HIS A 31 -37.72 -25.09 9.72
CA HIS A 31 -36.40 -25.42 9.17
C HIS A 31 -36.56 -25.83 7.71
N LEU A 32 -35.95 -25.08 6.79
CA LEU A 32 -35.98 -25.37 5.34
C LEU A 32 -34.95 -26.43 4.96
N LEU A 33 -34.94 -27.55 5.67
CA LEU A 33 -34.02 -28.67 5.51
C LEU A 33 -34.78 -29.98 5.73
N PRO A 34 -34.51 -31.04 4.95
CA PRO A 34 -35.05 -32.37 5.24
C PRO A 34 -34.64 -32.83 6.64
N ARG A 35 -35.52 -33.57 7.31
CA ARG A 35 -35.26 -34.06 8.68
C ARG A 35 -33.98 -34.89 8.77
N LEU A 36 -33.77 -35.81 7.83
CA LEU A 36 -32.55 -36.62 7.76
C LEU A 36 -31.29 -35.75 7.66
N THR A 37 -31.31 -34.69 6.84
CA THR A 37 -30.19 -33.76 6.73
C THR A 37 -29.94 -33.04 8.05
N TYR A 38 -31.00 -32.58 8.74
CA TYR A 38 -30.89 -31.93 10.03
C TYR A 38 -30.31 -32.85 11.12
N GLU A 39 -30.72 -34.12 11.12
CA GLU A 39 -30.23 -35.14 12.05
C GLU A 39 -28.74 -35.46 11.83
N MET A 40 -28.22 -35.27 10.62
CA MET A 40 -26.79 -35.44 10.28
C MET A 40 -25.94 -34.18 10.52
N LEU A 41 -26.55 -33.04 10.87
CA LEU A 41 -25.79 -31.81 11.15
C LEU A 41 -24.90 -31.96 12.39
N PRO A 42 -23.73 -31.29 12.43
CA PRO A 42 -22.91 -31.24 13.62
C PRO A 42 -23.65 -30.54 14.77
N GLU A 43 -23.34 -30.95 16.00
CA GLU A 43 -23.99 -30.39 17.18
C GLU A 43 -23.66 -28.89 17.35
N PHE A 44 -22.39 -28.53 17.17
CA PHE A 44 -21.86 -27.17 17.27
C PHE A 44 -21.10 -26.78 15.99
N GLN A 45 -20.95 -25.48 15.76
CA GLN A 45 -20.07 -24.99 14.70
C GLN A 45 -18.62 -25.08 15.17
N THR A 46 -17.69 -25.27 14.22
CA THR A 46 -16.25 -25.22 14.50
C THR A 46 -15.89 -23.87 15.15
N PRO A 47 -15.14 -23.86 16.26
CA PRO A 47 -14.69 -22.64 16.92
C PRO A 47 -13.88 -21.71 16.01
N ASP A 48 -14.03 -20.40 16.20
CA ASP A 48 -13.37 -19.41 15.33
C ASP A 48 -11.86 -19.38 15.49
N ILE A 49 -11.32 -19.71 16.67
CA ILE A 49 -9.87 -19.83 16.91
C ILE A 49 -9.19 -20.86 15.99
N LEU A 50 -9.93 -21.84 15.47
CA LEU A 50 -9.42 -22.86 14.56
C LEU A 50 -9.45 -22.43 13.09
N LYS A 51 -10.20 -21.38 12.75
CA LYS A 51 -10.45 -20.94 11.36
C LYS A 51 -9.91 -19.54 11.05
N ALA A 52 -9.86 -18.66 12.06
CA ALA A 52 -9.51 -17.27 11.90
C ALA A 52 -7.99 -17.06 11.84
N PRO A 53 -7.51 -16.02 11.13
CA PRO A 53 -6.14 -15.56 11.25
C PRO A 53 -5.80 -15.18 12.70
N LEU A 54 -4.59 -15.54 13.16
CA LEU A 54 -4.20 -15.45 14.57
C LEU A 54 -3.25 -14.29 14.89
N GLU A 55 -3.00 -13.38 13.95
CA GLU A 55 -2.05 -12.27 14.09
C GLU A 55 -2.42 -11.36 15.28
N GLU A 56 -3.69 -10.98 15.37
CA GLU A 56 -4.19 -10.15 16.47
C GLU A 56 -4.15 -10.90 17.81
N VAL A 57 -4.55 -12.18 17.81
CA VAL A 57 -4.53 -13.04 19.00
C VAL A 57 -3.09 -13.17 19.51
N CYS A 58 -2.15 -13.55 18.66
CA CYS A 58 -0.74 -13.71 19.01
C CYS A 58 -0.14 -12.39 19.52
N LEU A 59 -0.46 -11.26 18.90
CA LEU A 59 0.03 -9.95 19.36
C LEU A 59 -0.46 -9.62 20.78
N ASN A 60 -1.74 -9.84 21.04
CA ASN A 60 -2.35 -9.61 22.35
C ASN A 60 -1.84 -10.61 23.40
N LEU A 61 -1.65 -11.88 23.04
CA LEU A 61 -1.05 -12.87 23.91
C LEU A 61 0.37 -12.49 24.32
N LYS A 62 1.19 -11.99 23.39
CA LYS A 62 2.53 -11.50 23.72
C LYS A 62 2.53 -10.26 24.61
N ALA A 63 1.48 -9.45 24.58
CA ALA A 63 1.30 -8.33 25.50
C ALA A 63 1.01 -8.80 26.93
N LEU A 64 0.25 -9.89 27.07
CA LEU A 64 -0.12 -10.48 28.37
C LEU A 64 0.97 -11.40 28.93
N LYS A 65 1.66 -12.15 28.05
CA LYS A 65 2.69 -13.15 28.38
C LYS A 65 3.95 -12.92 27.54
N PRO A 66 4.79 -11.92 27.89
CA PRO A 66 5.93 -11.52 27.06
C PRO A 66 7.03 -12.60 26.94
N THR A 67 7.15 -13.47 27.93
CA THR A 67 8.25 -14.46 28.03
C THR A 67 7.96 -15.80 27.36
N GLU A 68 6.68 -16.12 27.11
CA GLU A 68 6.26 -17.43 26.60
C GLU A 68 6.01 -17.36 25.08
N ALA A 69 6.35 -18.41 24.34
CA ALA A 69 6.07 -18.47 22.90
C ALA A 69 4.57 -18.56 22.65
N CYS A 70 4.10 -18.00 21.52
CA CYS A 70 2.65 -17.97 21.23
C CYS A 70 2.05 -19.38 21.14
N VAL A 71 2.81 -20.32 20.56
CA VAL A 71 2.40 -21.72 20.38
C VAL A 71 2.13 -22.38 21.74
N ASP A 72 3.01 -22.20 22.72
CA ASP A 72 2.88 -22.83 24.04
C ASP A 72 1.72 -22.25 24.85
N ILE A 73 1.41 -20.97 24.65
CA ILE A 73 0.21 -20.36 25.24
C ILE A 73 -1.06 -20.96 24.62
N LEU A 74 -1.13 -21.02 23.29
CA LEU A 74 -2.32 -21.51 22.58
C LEU A 74 -2.56 -23.02 22.75
N ARG A 75 -1.51 -23.81 22.98
CA ARG A 75 -1.62 -25.25 23.33
C ARG A 75 -2.37 -25.52 24.64
N ARG A 76 -2.49 -24.52 25.52
CA ARG A 76 -3.26 -24.63 26.77
C ARG A 76 -4.73 -24.20 26.63
N GLY A 77 -5.16 -23.78 25.44
CA GLY A 77 -6.55 -23.41 25.16
C GLY A 77 -7.50 -24.60 25.14
N MET A 78 -8.81 -24.34 25.27
CA MET A 78 -9.85 -25.38 25.16
C MET A 78 -9.82 -26.07 23.80
N ASP A 79 -9.67 -25.28 22.74
CA ASP A 79 -9.48 -25.73 21.37
C ASP A 79 -8.12 -25.24 20.86
N VAL A 80 -7.24 -26.17 20.50
CA VAL A 80 -5.86 -25.86 20.11
C VAL A 80 -5.81 -25.59 18.59
N PRO A 81 -5.41 -24.38 18.15
CA PRO A 81 -5.26 -24.09 16.73
C PRO A 81 -4.08 -24.86 16.12
N LEU A 82 -4.13 -25.04 14.80
CA LEU A 82 -3.02 -25.64 14.06
C LEU A 82 -1.72 -24.84 14.25
N GLU A 83 -0.63 -25.54 14.55
CA GLU A 83 0.67 -24.89 14.80
C GLU A 83 1.18 -24.09 13.60
N CYS A 84 0.87 -24.55 12.37
CA CYS A 84 1.20 -23.81 11.15
C CYS A 84 0.49 -22.45 11.11
N SER A 85 -0.76 -22.36 11.57
CA SER A 85 -1.51 -21.09 11.65
C SER A 85 -0.87 -20.14 12.65
N VAL A 86 -0.43 -20.64 13.81
CA VAL A 86 0.29 -19.85 14.82
C VAL A 86 1.65 -19.38 14.28
N SER A 87 2.40 -20.27 13.64
CA SER A 87 3.69 -19.97 13.03
C SER A 87 3.57 -18.91 11.93
N HIS A 88 2.54 -18.97 11.08
CA HIS A 88 2.28 -17.93 10.08
C HIS A 88 1.98 -16.58 10.72
N ALA A 89 1.16 -16.54 11.78
CA ALA A 89 0.85 -15.31 12.51
C ALA A 89 2.11 -14.70 13.15
N VAL A 90 2.92 -15.52 13.84
CA VAL A 90 4.19 -15.09 14.45
C VAL A 90 5.17 -14.60 13.38
N THR A 91 5.27 -15.31 12.25
CA THR A 91 6.13 -14.93 11.13
C THR A 91 5.70 -13.56 10.58
N LEU A 92 4.41 -13.32 10.40
CA LEU A 92 3.89 -12.01 10.01
C LEU A 92 4.24 -10.92 11.03
N LEU A 93 4.07 -11.19 12.33
CA LEU A 93 4.38 -10.23 13.39
C LEU A 93 5.88 -9.90 13.46
N LYS A 94 6.77 -10.88 13.26
CA LYS A 94 8.23 -10.67 13.10
C LYS A 94 8.52 -9.82 11.86
N ASN A 95 7.87 -10.15 10.75
CA ASN A 95 7.98 -9.49 9.47
C ASN A 95 7.60 -8.00 9.47
N ILE A 96 6.71 -7.59 10.38
CA ILE A 96 6.30 -6.18 10.56
C ILE A 96 7.01 -5.52 11.75
N CYS A 97 8.06 -6.15 12.28
CA CYS A 97 8.83 -5.68 13.44
C CYS A 97 7.99 -5.50 14.71
N ALA A 98 6.87 -6.21 14.86
CA ALA A 98 6.08 -6.23 16.09
C ALA A 98 6.68 -7.17 17.14
N LEU A 99 7.33 -8.24 16.69
CA LEU A 99 8.07 -9.18 17.53
C LEU A 99 9.55 -9.24 17.13
N THR A 100 10.43 -9.47 18.10
CA THR A 100 11.84 -9.76 17.83
C THR A 100 11.99 -11.08 17.06
N PRO A 101 12.90 -11.20 16.09
CA PRO A 101 13.09 -12.41 15.29
C PRO A 101 13.36 -13.67 16.13
N ASP A 102 14.25 -13.56 17.14
CA ASP A 102 14.76 -14.73 17.86
C ASP A 102 13.89 -15.12 19.06
N THR A 103 13.44 -14.13 19.84
CA THR A 103 12.83 -14.37 21.16
C THR A 103 11.31 -14.18 21.21
N GLU A 104 10.67 -13.83 20.09
CA GLU A 104 9.24 -13.47 20.04
C GLU A 104 8.82 -12.41 21.07
N ARG A 105 9.73 -11.54 21.52
CA ARG A 105 9.42 -10.47 22.47
C ARG A 105 8.77 -9.30 21.76
N LEU A 106 7.82 -8.64 22.40
CA LEU A 106 7.25 -7.41 21.86
C LEU A 106 8.31 -6.32 21.74
N THR A 107 8.41 -5.78 20.54
CA THR A 107 9.13 -4.55 20.29
C THR A 107 8.32 -3.36 20.80
N TYR A 108 8.89 -2.15 20.74
CA TYR A 108 8.14 -0.93 21.03
C TYR A 108 6.92 -0.78 20.10
N VAL A 109 7.09 -1.10 18.81
CA VAL A 109 6.01 -1.10 17.84
C VAL A 109 4.98 -2.17 18.18
N GLY A 110 5.39 -3.39 18.51
CA GLY A 110 4.47 -4.45 18.96
C GLY A 110 3.61 -4.00 20.14
N ARG A 111 4.20 -3.35 21.15
CA ARG A 111 3.46 -2.78 22.29
C ARG A 111 2.47 -1.69 21.90
N SER A 112 2.80 -0.90 20.89
CA SER A 112 1.90 0.15 20.39
C SER A 112 0.75 -0.45 19.58
N LEU A 113 1.05 -1.44 18.73
CA LEU A 113 0.07 -2.17 17.93
C LEU A 113 -0.89 -2.98 18.80
N SER A 114 -0.41 -3.59 19.89
CA SER A 114 -1.26 -4.40 20.79
C SER A 114 -2.28 -3.56 21.58
N ARG A 115 -2.17 -2.23 21.54
CA ARG A 115 -3.16 -1.31 22.14
C ARG A 115 -4.24 -0.90 21.15
N LEU A 116 -4.04 -1.16 19.86
CA LEU A 116 -5.01 -0.86 18.81
C LEU A 116 -5.94 -2.07 18.63
N PRO A 117 -7.28 -1.88 18.61
CA PRO A 117 -8.22 -2.93 18.26
C PRO A 117 -8.27 -3.11 16.73
N LEU A 118 -7.10 -3.34 16.12
CA LEU A 118 -6.91 -3.42 14.68
C LEU A 118 -6.04 -4.62 14.31
N HIS A 119 -6.21 -5.08 13.08
CA HIS A 119 -5.25 -5.96 12.45
C HIS A 119 -3.84 -5.30 12.45
N PRO A 120 -2.75 -6.01 12.83
CA PRO A 120 -1.42 -5.41 13.00
C PRO A 120 -0.87 -4.67 11.76
N LEU A 121 -1.22 -5.13 10.54
CA LEU A 121 -0.88 -4.44 9.29
C LEU A 121 -1.49 -3.03 9.18
N LEU A 122 -2.70 -2.82 9.69
CA LEU A 122 -3.35 -1.50 9.69
C LEU A 122 -2.68 -0.56 10.70
N GLY A 123 -2.26 -1.08 11.86
CA GLY A 123 -1.48 -0.29 12.80
C GLY A 123 -0.08 0.07 12.25
N ARG A 124 0.59 -0.84 11.53
CA ARG A 124 1.83 -0.54 10.78
C ARG A 124 1.62 0.61 9.80
N MET A 125 0.46 0.62 9.12
CA MET A 125 0.07 1.68 8.19
C MET A 125 0.02 3.05 8.86
N LEU A 126 -0.54 3.15 10.07
CA LEU A 126 -0.59 4.40 10.84
C LEU A 126 0.81 4.91 11.22
N ILE A 127 1.73 4.01 11.58
CA ILE A 127 3.11 4.36 11.96
C ILE A 127 3.85 4.95 10.75
N VAL A 128 3.81 4.26 9.61
CA VAL A 128 4.47 4.70 8.37
C VAL A 128 3.88 6.01 7.88
N ALA A 129 2.56 6.16 7.95
CA ALA A 129 1.88 7.39 7.60
C ALA A 129 2.29 8.56 8.49
N SER A 130 2.56 8.32 9.77
CA SER A 130 3.05 9.34 10.69
C SER A 130 4.46 9.83 10.31
N CYS A 131 5.35 8.93 9.90
CA CYS A 131 6.68 9.27 9.38
C CYS A 131 6.58 10.11 8.10
N LEU A 132 5.77 9.66 7.13
CA LEU A 132 5.58 10.31 5.83
C LEU A 132 4.73 11.60 5.89
N GLY A 133 4.05 11.86 7.00
CA GLY A 133 3.20 13.05 7.15
C GLY A 133 1.82 12.95 6.48
N VAL A 134 1.31 11.74 6.29
CA VAL A 134 0.02 11.44 5.61
C VAL A 134 -0.97 10.71 6.54
N LEU A 135 -0.91 10.97 7.85
CA LEU A 135 -1.68 10.21 8.85
C LEU A 135 -3.19 10.33 8.66
N ASP A 136 -3.73 11.52 8.42
CA ASP A 136 -5.18 11.74 8.33
C ASP A 136 -5.89 10.94 7.20
N PRO A 137 -5.42 10.97 5.94
CA PRO A 137 -6.01 10.16 4.88
C PRO A 137 -5.80 8.65 5.12
N ILE A 138 -4.64 8.25 5.66
CA ILE A 138 -4.37 6.85 5.98
C ILE A 138 -5.24 6.34 7.12
N ALA A 139 -5.52 7.14 8.15
CA ALA A 139 -6.42 6.76 9.22
C ALA A 139 -7.85 6.51 8.69
N THR A 140 -8.26 7.25 7.66
CA THR A 140 -9.52 7.02 6.94
C THR A 140 -9.50 5.68 6.21
N ILE A 141 -8.44 5.41 5.43
CA ILE A 141 -8.27 4.13 4.70
C ILE A 141 -8.22 2.95 5.68
N ALA A 142 -7.45 3.05 6.76
CA ALA A 142 -7.34 2.02 7.78
C ALA A 142 -8.69 1.77 8.50
N ALA A 143 -9.47 2.81 8.76
CA ALA A 143 -10.81 2.68 9.32
C ALA A 143 -11.78 1.97 8.36
N PHE A 144 -11.70 2.23 7.06
CA PHE A 144 -12.46 1.47 6.05
C PHE A 144 -12.03 0.01 5.98
N LEU A 145 -10.73 -0.28 5.94
CA LEU A 145 -10.21 -1.65 5.89
C LEU A 145 -10.50 -2.44 7.18
N SER A 146 -10.63 -1.75 8.31
CA SER A 146 -11.07 -2.35 9.57
C SER A 146 -12.57 -2.60 9.62
N SER A 147 -13.36 -1.89 8.81
CA SER A 147 -14.79 -2.11 8.69
C SER A 147 -15.03 -3.32 7.80
N LYS A 148 -15.72 -4.35 8.31
CA LYS A 148 -16.10 -5.52 7.52
C LYS A 148 -17.22 -5.23 6.52
N SER A 149 -17.80 -4.03 6.55
CA SER A 149 -18.91 -3.62 5.69
C SER A 149 -18.43 -2.77 4.51
N THR A 150 -18.93 -3.11 3.32
CA THR A 150 -18.82 -2.24 2.13
C THR A 150 -19.51 -0.90 2.40
N PRO A 151 -18.93 0.25 1.99
CA PRO A 151 -19.61 1.54 2.09
C PRO A 151 -20.75 1.69 1.07
N PHE A 152 -20.92 0.72 0.17
CA PHE A 152 -21.84 0.81 -0.95
C PHE A 152 -23.15 0.04 -0.73
N MET A 153 -24.26 0.66 -1.12
CA MET A 153 -25.54 -0.01 -1.31
C MET A 153 -25.55 -0.68 -2.68
N LEU A 154 -25.61 -2.01 -2.66
CA LEU A 154 -25.33 -2.86 -3.81
C LEU A 154 -26.60 -3.12 -4.63
N PRO A 155 -26.65 -2.72 -5.92
CA PRO A 155 -27.77 -3.07 -6.79
C PRO A 155 -27.74 -4.57 -7.15
N GLU A 156 -28.91 -5.20 -7.13
CA GLU A 156 -29.04 -6.63 -7.45
C GLU A 156 -29.10 -6.90 -8.96
N ASP A 157 -29.80 -6.02 -9.69
CA ASP A 157 -30.05 -6.18 -11.11
C ASP A 157 -28.84 -5.76 -11.98
N GLN A 158 -28.77 -6.33 -13.19
CA GLN A 158 -27.63 -6.11 -14.09
C GLN A 158 -27.51 -4.65 -14.56
N LYS A 159 -28.64 -3.97 -14.82
CA LYS A 159 -28.63 -2.57 -15.28
C LYS A 159 -28.19 -1.65 -14.14
N GLY A 160 -28.64 -1.91 -12.91
CA GLY A 160 -28.17 -1.23 -11.71
C GLY A 160 -26.66 -1.38 -11.51
N LYS A 161 -26.12 -2.60 -11.65
CA LYS A 161 -24.67 -2.86 -11.57
C LYS A 161 -23.87 -2.05 -12.60
N GLU A 162 -24.36 -1.93 -13.83
CA GLU A 162 -23.67 -1.15 -14.88
C GLU A 162 -23.68 0.36 -14.60
N LYS A 163 -24.78 0.90 -14.10
CA LYS A 163 -24.84 2.30 -13.64
C LYS A 163 -23.88 2.53 -12.48
N PHE A 164 -23.87 1.62 -11.52
CA PHE A 164 -23.00 1.70 -10.36
C PHE A 164 -21.52 1.64 -10.73
N ILE A 165 -21.10 0.79 -11.68
CA ILE A 165 -19.72 0.78 -12.20
C ILE A 165 -19.35 2.15 -12.81
N LYS A 166 -20.25 2.76 -13.59
CA LYS A 166 -20.02 4.10 -14.16
C LYS A 166 -19.89 5.17 -13.08
N PHE A 167 -20.74 5.10 -12.06
CA PHE A 167 -20.67 5.97 -10.88
C PHE A 167 -19.32 5.85 -10.18
N ILE A 168 -18.86 4.63 -9.87
CA ILE A 168 -17.55 4.36 -9.27
C ILE A 168 -16.41 4.95 -10.11
N HIS A 169 -16.45 4.74 -11.43
CA HIS A 169 -15.41 5.27 -12.33
C HIS A 169 -15.41 6.80 -12.38
N SER A 170 -16.57 7.45 -12.28
CA SER A 170 -16.67 8.91 -12.22
C SER A 170 -16.03 9.49 -10.96
N ILE A 171 -16.18 8.81 -9.82
CA ILE A 171 -15.56 9.24 -8.56
C ILE A 171 -14.06 8.92 -8.55
N ASP A 172 -13.64 7.72 -8.92
CA ASP A 172 -12.23 7.32 -8.93
C ASP A 172 -11.36 8.29 -9.76
N GLY A 173 -11.87 8.70 -10.93
CA GLY A 173 -11.20 9.66 -11.79
C GLY A 173 -9.90 9.13 -12.39
N GLY A 174 -9.81 7.82 -12.66
CA GLY A 174 -8.66 7.19 -13.30
C GLY A 174 -7.49 6.89 -12.36
N ARG A 175 -7.72 6.92 -11.04
CA ARG A 175 -6.72 6.51 -10.04
C ARG A 175 -6.61 5.00 -9.91
N CYS A 176 -7.64 4.26 -10.34
CA CYS A 176 -7.72 2.81 -10.29
C CYS A 176 -7.44 2.26 -8.89
N SER A 177 -8.04 2.88 -7.86
CA SER A 177 -7.73 2.59 -6.47
C SER A 177 -8.98 2.59 -5.58
N ASP A 178 -9.31 1.42 -5.02
CA ASP A 178 -10.41 1.27 -4.06
C ASP A 178 -10.12 2.02 -2.75
N HIS A 179 -8.87 2.02 -2.30
CA HIS A 179 -8.44 2.73 -1.10
C HIS A 179 -8.57 4.26 -1.25
N LEU A 180 -8.16 4.83 -2.39
CA LEU A 180 -8.31 6.26 -2.64
C LEU A 180 -9.75 6.65 -2.99
N LEU A 181 -10.52 5.74 -3.59
CA LEU A 181 -11.94 5.92 -3.84
C LEU A 181 -12.72 6.09 -2.52
N THR A 182 -12.50 5.22 -1.55
CA THR A 182 -13.17 5.31 -0.24
C THR A 182 -12.79 6.59 0.51
N LEU A 183 -11.52 6.99 0.45
CA LEU A 183 -11.07 8.29 0.96
C LEU A 183 -11.82 9.46 0.30
N LYS A 184 -11.93 9.47 -1.04
CA LYS A 184 -12.62 10.54 -1.77
C LYS A 184 -14.11 10.61 -1.43
N ILE A 185 -14.77 9.47 -1.29
CA ILE A 185 -16.18 9.39 -0.87
C ILE A 185 -16.33 9.97 0.54
N PHE A 186 -15.47 9.58 1.47
CA PHE A 186 -15.49 10.07 2.85
C PHE A 186 -15.26 11.58 2.92
N ASP A 187 -14.27 12.10 2.19
CA ASP A 187 -13.97 13.53 2.15
C ASP A 187 -15.09 14.35 1.50
N ALA A 188 -15.77 13.78 0.51
CA ALA A 188 -16.92 14.42 -0.11
C ALA A 188 -18.11 14.47 0.87
N TRP A 189 -18.38 13.37 1.59
CA TRP A 189 -19.41 13.31 2.63
C TRP A 189 -19.12 14.26 3.81
N LYS A 190 -17.86 14.33 4.26
CA LYS A 190 -17.46 15.27 5.31
C LYS A 190 -17.65 16.73 4.92
N ARG A 191 -17.40 17.07 3.65
CA ARG A 191 -17.56 18.43 3.13
C ARG A 191 -19.00 18.80 2.80
N SER A 192 -19.84 17.82 2.47
CA SER A 192 -21.18 18.09 1.97
C SER A 192 -22.09 18.68 3.05
N GLY A 193 -21.91 18.31 4.32
CA GLY A 193 -22.81 18.73 5.40
C GLY A 193 -24.27 18.28 5.21
N VAL A 194 -24.54 17.45 4.20
CA VAL A 194 -25.85 16.95 3.77
C VAL A 194 -25.85 15.42 3.70
N ASP A 195 -27.03 14.81 3.56
CA ASP A 195 -27.23 13.35 3.45
C ASP A 195 -26.32 12.71 2.39
N ALA A 196 -25.63 11.62 2.77
CA ALA A 196 -24.76 10.84 1.88
C ALA A 196 -25.53 10.31 0.66
N ASN A 197 -26.82 10.02 0.80
CA ASN A 197 -27.68 9.55 -0.28
C ASN A 197 -27.80 10.58 -1.39
N TYR A 198 -27.87 11.88 -1.05
CA TYR A 198 -27.94 12.94 -2.05
C TYR A 198 -26.61 13.08 -2.81
N LEU A 199 -25.49 12.98 -2.10
CA LEU A 199 -24.15 13.15 -2.67
C LEU A 199 -23.74 11.99 -3.58
N CYS A 200 -24.18 10.78 -3.26
CA CYS A 200 -23.76 9.55 -3.92
C CYS A 200 -24.92 8.83 -4.62
N GLU A 201 -25.99 9.57 -4.97
CA GLU A 201 -27.15 9.04 -5.72
C GLU A 201 -27.77 7.78 -5.07
N GLY A 202 -27.76 7.68 -3.74
CA GLY A 202 -28.28 6.54 -3.00
C GLY A 202 -27.44 5.26 -3.12
N HIS A 203 -26.18 5.36 -3.55
CA HIS A 203 -25.26 4.22 -3.66
C HIS A 203 -24.35 4.04 -2.45
N VAL A 204 -24.40 4.91 -1.45
CA VAL A 204 -23.49 4.89 -0.29
C VAL A 204 -24.27 4.84 1.02
N ASP A 205 -23.88 3.94 1.92
CA ASP A 205 -24.48 3.77 3.23
C ASP A 205 -23.84 4.75 4.24
N GLU A 206 -24.64 5.73 4.69
CA GLU A 206 -24.19 6.73 5.66
C GLU A 206 -23.82 6.12 7.02
N SER A 207 -24.46 5.02 7.42
CA SER A 207 -24.17 4.36 8.70
C SER A 207 -22.73 3.83 8.74
N VAL A 208 -22.24 3.33 7.59
CA VAL A 208 -20.86 2.89 7.41
C VAL A 208 -19.91 4.08 7.48
N LEU A 209 -20.22 5.20 6.81
CA LEU A 209 -19.38 6.41 6.86
C LEU A 209 -19.27 7.00 8.28
N ARG A 210 -20.37 7.01 9.03
CA ARG A 210 -20.39 7.43 10.44
C ARG A 210 -19.54 6.51 11.32
N SER A 211 -19.65 5.19 11.12
CA SER A 211 -18.81 4.20 11.79
C SER A 211 -17.33 4.43 11.49
N VAL A 212 -16.98 4.61 10.21
CA VAL A 212 -15.62 4.92 9.76
C VAL A 212 -15.11 6.23 10.36
N SER A 213 -15.94 7.27 10.46
CA SER A 213 -15.55 8.51 11.13
C SER A 213 -15.21 8.30 12.60
N ARG A 214 -15.98 7.48 13.32
CA ARG A 214 -15.72 7.16 14.73
C ARG A 214 -14.42 6.37 14.88
N THR A 215 -14.24 5.33 14.06
CA THR A 215 -13.02 4.52 14.06
C THR A 215 -11.80 5.39 13.72
N LYS A 216 -11.86 6.22 12.67
CA LYS A 216 -10.80 7.17 12.31
C LYS A 216 -10.38 8.02 13.52
N SER A 217 -11.35 8.62 14.24
CA SER A 217 -11.05 9.43 15.43
C SER A 217 -10.35 8.63 16.52
N GLN A 218 -10.75 7.38 16.76
CA GLN A 218 -10.09 6.51 17.74
C GLN A 218 -8.66 6.16 17.32
N LEU A 219 -8.43 5.91 16.03
CA LEU A 219 -7.10 5.62 15.50
C LEU A 219 -6.16 6.82 15.63
N LEU A 220 -6.64 8.01 15.26
CA LEU A 220 -5.89 9.25 15.41
C LEU A 220 -5.53 9.52 16.87
N HIS A 221 -6.50 9.41 17.79
CA HIS A 221 -6.27 9.59 19.22
C HIS A 221 -5.20 8.62 19.74
N THR A 222 -5.26 7.35 19.34
CA THR A 222 -4.27 6.36 19.78
C THR A 222 -2.86 6.69 19.29
N VAL A 223 -2.73 7.23 18.07
CA VAL A 223 -1.43 7.67 17.56
C VAL A 223 -0.95 8.93 18.27
N TYR A 224 -1.84 9.88 18.57
CA TYR A 224 -1.51 11.11 19.28
C TYR A 224 -1.06 10.87 20.73
N ASP A 225 -1.65 9.89 21.41
CA ASP A 225 -1.26 9.49 22.77
C ASP A 225 0.01 8.63 22.83
N SER A 226 0.53 8.21 21.68
CA SER A 226 1.62 7.23 21.63
C SER A 226 3.01 7.84 21.81
N THR A 227 3.99 6.95 22.06
CA THR A 227 5.45 7.25 22.06
C THR A 227 5.89 8.13 20.90
N LEU A 228 5.28 7.81 19.75
CA LEU A 228 5.75 8.12 18.41
C LEU A 228 5.91 9.61 18.19
N LEU A 229 5.04 10.42 18.81
CA LEU A 229 4.97 11.86 18.61
C LEU A 229 5.55 12.67 19.77
N GLN A 230 6.16 12.00 20.76
CA GLN A 230 6.71 12.67 21.93
C GLN A 230 7.82 13.65 21.53
N GLY A 231 7.76 14.88 22.08
CA GLY A 231 8.73 15.94 21.82
C GLY A 231 8.44 16.82 20.59
N LEU A 232 7.35 16.57 19.86
CA LEU A 232 6.88 17.46 18.80
C LEU A 232 6.08 18.64 19.38
N LYS A 233 6.39 19.87 18.94
CA LYS A 233 5.62 21.08 19.33
C LYS A 233 4.18 21.05 18.82
N ASN A 234 3.97 20.60 17.58
CA ASN A 234 2.65 20.50 16.95
C ASN A 234 2.45 19.11 16.31
N PRO A 235 2.19 18.06 17.11
CA PRO A 235 2.11 16.68 16.64
C PRO A 235 1.14 16.48 15.47
N THR A 236 -0.10 16.99 15.61
CA THR A 236 -1.18 16.88 14.62
C THR A 236 -0.80 17.47 13.26
N LYS A 237 -0.16 18.65 13.26
CA LYS A 237 0.31 19.32 12.04
C LYS A 237 1.46 18.55 11.40
N TYR A 238 2.41 18.06 12.20
CA TYR A 238 3.57 17.32 11.71
C TYR A 238 3.17 16.04 10.98
N VAL A 239 2.33 15.20 11.59
CA VAL A 239 1.93 13.91 11.00
C VAL A 239 0.93 14.04 9.86
N SER A 240 0.41 15.25 9.61
CA SER A 240 -0.55 15.53 8.53
C SER A 240 0.01 16.51 7.49
N ARG A 241 1.30 16.87 7.56
CA ARG A 241 1.94 17.91 6.73
C ARG A 241 1.85 17.65 5.22
N ASN A 242 1.77 16.39 4.81
CA ASN A 242 1.72 15.95 3.41
C ASN A 242 0.39 15.31 3.03
N SER A 243 -0.69 15.48 3.82
CA SER A 243 -1.97 14.76 3.64
C SER A 243 -2.62 14.90 2.25
N LYS A 244 -2.28 15.96 1.51
CA LYS A 244 -2.78 16.19 0.14
C LYS A 244 -2.01 15.39 -0.93
N ASN A 245 -0.84 14.85 -0.60
CA ASN A 245 -0.01 14.10 -1.54
C ASN A 245 -0.54 12.66 -1.70
N ILE A 246 -1.35 12.44 -2.72
CA ILE A 246 -1.96 11.13 -3.01
C ILE A 246 -0.94 10.02 -3.30
N GLY A 247 0.24 10.37 -3.83
CA GLY A 247 1.32 9.42 -4.10
C GLY A 247 1.88 8.82 -2.82
N LEU A 248 2.18 9.69 -1.84
CA LEU A 248 2.61 9.26 -0.52
C LEU A 248 1.53 8.48 0.23
N VAL A 249 0.24 8.86 0.09
CA VAL A 249 -0.88 8.09 0.66
C VAL A 249 -0.94 6.68 0.05
N ARG A 250 -0.90 6.58 -1.28
CA ARG A 250 -0.91 5.29 -1.99
C ARG A 250 0.31 4.44 -1.60
N PHE A 251 1.48 5.05 -1.53
CA PHE A 251 2.73 4.40 -1.14
C PHE A 251 2.70 3.88 0.30
N ALA A 252 2.21 4.67 1.26
CA ALA A 252 2.08 4.24 2.65
C ALA A 252 1.16 3.03 2.81
N ALA A 253 0.04 3.00 2.06
CA ALA A 253 -0.86 1.86 2.02
C ALA A 253 -0.20 0.62 1.37
N LEU A 254 0.48 0.79 0.24
CA LEU A 254 1.23 -0.27 -0.44
C LEU A 254 2.28 -0.91 0.47
N TRP A 255 3.15 -0.10 1.08
CA TRP A 255 4.24 -0.57 1.92
C TRP A 255 3.75 -1.40 3.12
N SER A 256 2.56 -1.03 3.62
CA SER A 256 1.93 -1.70 4.77
C SER A 256 1.22 -3.00 4.39
N CYS A 257 0.62 -3.06 3.20
CA CYS A 257 -0.05 -4.27 2.69
C CYS A 257 0.93 -5.28 2.07
N TYR A 258 2.16 -4.88 1.73
CA TYR A 258 3.20 -5.80 1.25
C TYR A 258 3.41 -6.97 2.24
N PRO A 259 3.49 -8.24 1.77
CA PRO A 259 3.69 -8.70 0.37
C PRO A 259 2.40 -9.02 -0.40
N LYS A 260 1.23 -8.51 0.00
CA LYS A 260 -0.05 -8.77 -0.70
C LYS A 260 -0.15 -7.98 -2.00
N ILE A 261 0.54 -8.46 -3.03
CA ILE A 261 0.62 -7.86 -4.36
C ILE A 261 0.24 -8.88 -5.45
N ALA A 262 -0.20 -8.37 -6.60
CA ALA A 262 -0.52 -9.16 -7.79
C ALA A 262 -0.14 -8.39 -9.06
N SER A 263 0.26 -9.09 -10.12
CA SER A 263 0.51 -8.49 -11.43
C SER A 263 -0.79 -8.32 -12.21
N LEU A 264 -0.89 -7.21 -12.95
CA LEU A 264 -1.98 -6.93 -13.89
C LEU A 264 -1.73 -7.63 -15.22
N GLU A 265 -2.61 -8.54 -15.61
CA GLU A 265 -2.53 -9.32 -16.85
C GLU A 265 -3.80 -9.20 -17.70
N TYR A 266 -3.64 -9.25 -19.01
CA TYR A 266 -4.73 -9.37 -19.98
C TYR A 266 -4.46 -10.60 -20.84
N ALA A 267 -5.42 -11.53 -20.90
CA ALA A 267 -5.24 -12.80 -21.59
C ALA A 267 -5.30 -12.62 -23.11
N LYS A 268 -6.12 -11.68 -23.60
CA LYS A 268 -6.28 -11.40 -25.04
C LYS A 268 -6.35 -9.90 -25.36
N LYS A 269 -5.91 -9.55 -26.57
CA LYS A 269 -6.05 -8.19 -27.14
C LYS A 269 -7.54 -7.90 -27.34
N GLY A 270 -8.14 -7.14 -26.43
CA GLY A 270 -9.58 -6.83 -26.45
C GLY A 270 -10.32 -7.15 -25.15
N ASP A 271 -9.66 -7.80 -24.18
CA ASP A 271 -10.24 -8.07 -22.86
C ASP A 271 -10.78 -6.80 -22.19
N VAL A 272 -12.00 -6.91 -21.68
CA VAL A 272 -12.73 -5.79 -21.07
C VAL A 272 -12.40 -5.63 -19.58
N GLN A 273 -11.70 -6.60 -18.97
CA GLN A 273 -11.32 -6.57 -17.55
C GLN A 273 -9.93 -7.20 -17.34
N PRO A 274 -9.11 -6.68 -16.41
CA PRO A 274 -7.84 -7.30 -16.06
C PRO A 274 -8.02 -8.59 -15.25
N HIS A 275 -7.07 -9.50 -15.42
CA HIS A 275 -6.84 -10.63 -14.52
C HIS A 275 -5.66 -10.30 -13.61
N PHE A 276 -5.76 -10.65 -12.32
CA PHE A 276 -4.72 -10.37 -11.34
C PHE A 276 -3.99 -11.64 -10.95
N LEU A 277 -2.72 -11.78 -11.30
CA LEU A 277 -1.92 -12.93 -10.89
C LEU A 277 -1.24 -12.65 -9.55
N CYS A 278 -1.67 -13.33 -8.50
CA CYS A 278 -1.05 -13.26 -7.17
C CYS A 278 0.27 -14.03 -7.11
N TRP A 279 1.06 -13.78 -6.06
CA TRP A 279 2.38 -14.42 -5.88
C TRP A 279 2.32 -15.93 -5.62
N ASP A 280 1.15 -16.46 -5.30
CA ASP A 280 0.90 -17.91 -5.23
C ASP A 280 0.49 -18.49 -6.60
N ASP A 281 0.76 -17.77 -7.69
CA ASP A 281 0.45 -18.12 -9.08
C ASP A 281 -1.05 -18.35 -9.35
N LYS A 282 -1.92 -17.82 -8.49
CA LYS A 282 -3.38 -17.89 -8.66
C LYS A 282 -3.94 -16.61 -9.26
N PHE A 283 -4.74 -16.79 -10.31
CA PHE A 283 -5.52 -15.71 -10.89
C PHE A 283 -6.69 -15.30 -10.00
N CYS A 284 -6.89 -14.00 -9.90
CA CYS A 284 -7.97 -13.36 -9.17
C CYS A 284 -8.69 -12.35 -10.06
N GLN A 285 -9.95 -12.07 -9.70
CA GLN A 285 -10.72 -10.96 -10.24
C GLN A 285 -11.10 -9.98 -9.13
N THR A 286 -11.49 -8.77 -9.46
CA THR A 286 -12.06 -7.83 -8.48
C THR A 286 -13.59 -7.97 -8.42
N PHE A 287 -14.20 -7.51 -7.34
CA PHE A 287 -15.64 -7.30 -7.29
C PHE A 287 -16.06 -6.16 -8.22
N TYR A 288 -17.34 -6.14 -8.60
CA TYR A 288 -17.88 -5.07 -9.45
C TYR A 288 -17.93 -3.70 -8.75
N THR A 289 -17.75 -3.70 -7.43
CA THR A 289 -17.59 -2.51 -6.57
C THR A 289 -16.20 -1.89 -6.66
N SER A 290 -15.24 -2.58 -7.26
CA SER A 290 -13.88 -2.07 -7.40
C SER A 290 -13.77 -1.04 -8.54
N ALA A 291 -12.98 0.00 -8.32
CA ALA A 291 -12.55 0.97 -9.33
C ALA A 291 -11.82 0.31 -10.51
N LEU A 292 -11.25 -0.88 -10.30
CA LEU A 292 -10.57 -1.68 -11.33
C LEU A 292 -11.52 -2.54 -12.17
N CYS A 293 -12.79 -2.66 -11.78
CA CYS A 293 -13.77 -3.44 -12.53
C CYS A 293 -13.94 -2.87 -13.95
N LYS A 294 -13.93 -3.76 -14.96
CA LYS A 294 -14.07 -3.43 -16.38
C LYS A 294 -13.09 -2.36 -16.92
N LYS A 295 -11.93 -2.19 -16.28
CA LYS A 295 -10.86 -1.32 -16.82
C LYS A 295 -10.14 -2.01 -17.97
N ARG A 296 -9.94 -1.30 -19.08
CA ARG A 296 -9.14 -1.79 -20.20
C ARG A 296 -7.68 -1.41 -19.99
N ARG A 297 -6.79 -2.09 -20.72
CA ARG A 297 -5.34 -1.83 -20.63
C ARG A 297 -4.97 -0.35 -20.80
N LYS A 298 -5.65 0.36 -21.72
CA LYS A 298 -5.44 1.80 -21.94
C LYS A 298 -5.84 2.69 -20.77
N ASP A 299 -6.75 2.22 -19.92
CA ASP A 299 -7.24 2.98 -18.76
C ASP A 299 -6.26 2.90 -17.57
N LEU A 300 -5.32 1.93 -17.59
CA LEU A 300 -4.37 1.66 -16.51
C LEU A 300 -3.03 2.39 -16.62
N LYS A 301 -2.78 3.12 -17.72
CA LYS A 301 -1.53 3.88 -17.93
C LYS A 301 -0.28 3.00 -17.64
N ASP A 302 0.61 3.45 -16.75
CA ASP A 302 1.83 2.77 -16.32
C ASP A 302 1.64 1.76 -15.18
N PHE A 303 0.40 1.55 -14.71
CA PHE A 303 0.14 0.61 -13.64
C PHE A 303 0.33 -0.83 -14.11
N ALA A 304 1.23 -1.54 -13.43
CA ALA A 304 1.61 -2.92 -13.73
C ALA A 304 1.20 -3.91 -12.63
N PHE A 305 0.90 -3.39 -11.45
CA PHE A 305 0.59 -4.17 -10.28
C PHE A 305 -0.62 -3.65 -9.56
N VAL A 306 -1.18 -4.49 -8.70
CA VAL A 306 -2.07 -4.08 -7.63
C VAL A 306 -1.55 -4.58 -6.30
N PHE A 307 -1.81 -3.81 -5.24
CA PHE A 307 -1.82 -4.35 -3.88
C PHE A 307 -3.25 -4.48 -3.38
N TYR A 308 -3.44 -5.36 -2.41
CA TYR A 308 -4.72 -5.62 -1.77
C TYR A 308 -4.53 -5.90 -0.28
N PHE A 309 -5.55 -5.64 0.53
CA PHE A 309 -5.62 -5.99 1.93
C PHE A 309 -6.28 -7.36 2.11
N GLU A 310 -7.43 -7.59 1.47
CA GLU A 310 -8.18 -8.82 1.61
C GLU A 310 -8.42 -9.56 0.28
N ARG A 311 -8.18 -10.88 0.30
CA ARG A 311 -8.43 -11.81 -0.80
C ARG A 311 -9.29 -12.96 -0.31
N MET A 312 -10.40 -13.17 -0.99
CA MET A 312 -11.43 -14.14 -0.62
C MET A 312 -11.69 -15.13 -1.75
N LEU A 313 -11.76 -16.41 -1.40
CA LEU A 313 -12.31 -17.43 -2.28
C LEU A 313 -13.83 -17.46 -2.08
N THR A 314 -14.57 -17.19 -3.16
CA THR A 314 -16.05 -17.22 -3.20
C THR A 314 -16.51 -18.35 -4.11
N GLU A 315 -17.80 -18.68 -4.09
CA GLU A 315 -18.40 -19.68 -5.00
C GLU A 315 -18.13 -19.38 -6.49
N ALA A 316 -17.99 -18.10 -6.84
CA ALA A 316 -17.70 -17.65 -8.20
C ALA A 316 -16.20 -17.47 -8.48
N GLY A 317 -15.33 -17.98 -7.61
CA GLY A 317 -13.87 -17.97 -7.77
C GLY A 317 -13.14 -17.02 -6.81
N LEU A 318 -11.83 -16.94 -7.01
CA LEU A 318 -10.92 -16.15 -6.18
C LEU A 318 -11.01 -14.67 -6.52
N ARG A 319 -11.28 -13.83 -5.51
CA ARG A 319 -11.48 -12.40 -5.69
C ARG A 319 -10.66 -11.55 -4.73
N LEU A 320 -10.18 -10.42 -5.24
CA LEU A 320 -9.65 -9.33 -4.43
C LEU A 320 -10.84 -8.49 -3.96
N HIS A 321 -10.99 -8.37 -2.64
CA HIS A 321 -12.05 -7.57 -2.04
C HIS A 321 -11.84 -6.08 -2.28
N ASP A 322 -10.60 -5.67 -2.11
CA ASP A 322 -10.09 -4.33 -2.34
C ASP A 322 -8.81 -4.43 -3.18
N ALA A 323 -8.57 -3.45 -4.05
CA ALA A 323 -7.36 -3.40 -4.84
C ALA A 323 -6.95 -1.96 -5.17
N THR A 324 -5.66 -1.73 -5.33
CA THR A 324 -5.13 -0.45 -5.83
C THR A 324 -3.98 -0.64 -6.78
N ALA A 325 -4.13 -0.05 -7.97
CA ALA A 325 -3.14 -0.04 -9.02
C ALA A 325 -1.91 0.78 -8.60
N VAL A 326 -0.73 0.20 -8.82
CA VAL A 326 0.57 0.80 -8.50
C VAL A 326 1.57 0.53 -9.61
N THR A 327 2.55 1.43 -9.71
CA THR A 327 3.62 1.36 -10.69
C THR A 327 4.71 0.36 -10.28
N PRO A 328 5.52 -0.13 -11.22
CA PRO A 328 6.70 -0.94 -10.89
C PRO A 328 7.66 -0.25 -9.92
N VAL A 329 7.83 1.07 -10.01
CA VAL A 329 8.74 1.84 -9.15
C VAL A 329 8.25 1.85 -7.70
N GLU A 330 6.96 2.07 -7.48
CA GLU A 330 6.35 2.01 -6.15
C GLU A 330 6.50 0.63 -5.50
N VAL A 331 6.30 -0.44 -6.30
CA VAL A 331 6.51 -1.81 -5.84
C VAL A 331 7.98 -2.02 -5.49
N ALA A 332 8.91 -1.57 -6.34
CA ALA A 332 10.34 -1.76 -6.14
C ALA A 332 10.86 -1.18 -4.82
N LEU A 333 10.33 -0.02 -4.42
CA LEU A 333 10.62 0.60 -3.13
C LEU A 333 10.12 -0.22 -1.92
N CYS A 334 9.13 -1.09 -2.09
CA CYS A 334 8.57 -1.91 -1.01
C CYS A 334 9.16 -3.33 -0.92
N LEU A 335 9.97 -3.72 -1.92
CA LEU A 335 10.50 -5.08 -2.00
C LEU A 335 11.57 -5.33 -0.93
N ARG A 336 11.47 -6.49 -0.28
CA ARG A 336 12.50 -6.95 0.68
C ARG A 336 13.80 -7.35 0.00
N GLU A 337 13.68 -7.99 -1.16
CA GLU A 337 14.81 -8.46 -1.95
C GLU A 337 14.74 -7.81 -3.32
N LEU A 338 15.80 -7.09 -3.67
CA LEU A 338 15.95 -6.43 -4.96
C LEU A 338 17.41 -6.55 -5.36
N THR A 339 17.67 -7.14 -6.52
CA THR A 339 19.03 -7.37 -7.00
C THR A 339 19.21 -6.73 -8.37
N LEU A 340 20.25 -5.91 -8.52
CA LEU A 340 20.54 -5.20 -9.76
C LEU A 340 21.59 -5.94 -10.58
N GLN A 341 21.29 -6.18 -11.85
CA GLN A 341 22.25 -6.69 -12.82
C GLN A 341 22.27 -5.80 -14.07
N PRO A 342 23.44 -5.51 -14.66
CA PRO A 342 23.50 -4.89 -15.98
C PRO A 342 22.80 -5.76 -17.02
N ILE A 343 22.05 -5.16 -17.93
CA ILE A 343 21.27 -5.91 -18.94
C ILE A 343 22.14 -6.87 -19.77
N LYS A 344 23.43 -6.51 -19.98
CA LYS A 344 24.41 -7.33 -20.71
C LYS A 344 24.73 -8.67 -20.05
N LYS A 345 24.52 -8.78 -18.73
CA LYS A 345 24.76 -10.00 -17.96
C LYS A 345 23.51 -10.89 -17.86
N VAL A 346 22.37 -10.42 -18.35
CA VAL A 346 21.10 -11.13 -18.30
C VAL A 346 20.89 -11.88 -19.61
N SER A 347 20.59 -13.17 -19.54
CA SER A 347 20.28 -13.95 -20.74
C SER A 347 19.06 -13.36 -21.46
N PRO A 348 19.11 -13.17 -22.80
CA PRO A 348 17.97 -12.72 -23.59
C PRO A 348 16.72 -13.61 -23.42
N ASP A 349 16.91 -14.89 -23.09
CA ASP A 349 15.83 -15.88 -22.90
C ASP A 349 14.89 -15.53 -21.74
N LEU A 350 15.37 -14.70 -20.80
CA LEU A 350 14.56 -14.24 -19.67
C LEU A 350 13.44 -13.28 -20.13
N PHE A 351 13.64 -12.58 -21.24
CA PHE A 351 12.65 -11.65 -21.80
C PHE A 351 11.70 -12.32 -22.80
N SER A 352 12.01 -13.53 -23.26
CA SER A 352 11.17 -14.30 -24.20
C SER A 352 10.28 -15.32 -23.48
N ASN A 353 10.65 -15.76 -22.27
CA ASN A 353 9.89 -16.74 -21.49
C ASN A 353 8.73 -16.10 -20.70
N GLY A 354 7.49 -16.49 -21.00
CA GLY A 354 6.28 -16.10 -20.22
C GLY A 354 6.25 -16.60 -18.77
N LYS A 355 7.28 -17.32 -18.32
CA LYS A 355 7.50 -17.73 -16.93
C LYS A 355 8.11 -16.61 -16.07
N HIS A 356 8.90 -15.70 -16.64
CA HIS A 356 9.45 -14.55 -15.93
C HIS A 356 8.49 -13.37 -16.06
N ARG A 357 7.57 -13.26 -15.10
CA ARG A 357 6.43 -12.34 -15.20
C ARG A 357 6.76 -10.98 -14.62
N MET A 358 7.54 -10.22 -15.38
CA MET A 358 7.45 -8.76 -15.42
C MET A 358 7.91 -8.18 -16.75
N THR A 359 6.93 -7.76 -17.54
CA THR A 359 7.03 -6.54 -18.35
C THR A 359 5.61 -6.15 -18.72
N PRO A 360 5.09 -4.98 -18.32
CA PRO A 360 4.55 -4.13 -19.35
C PRO A 360 5.74 -3.51 -20.08
N LEU A 361 5.87 -3.84 -21.36
CA LEU A 361 6.36 -2.87 -22.33
C LEU A 361 5.49 -1.62 -22.17
N PHE A 362 6.00 -0.59 -21.50
CA PHE A 362 5.46 0.76 -21.60
C PHE A 362 6.62 1.72 -21.87
N PRO A 363 6.54 2.46 -22.99
CA PRO A 363 6.90 1.93 -24.29
C PRO A 363 8.44 1.77 -24.41
N PHE A 364 8.96 0.57 -24.24
CA PHE A 364 10.28 0.23 -24.80
C PHE A 364 10.07 -0.43 -26.15
N THR A 365 9.69 0.36 -27.16
CA THR A 365 10.04 -0.02 -28.53
C THR A 365 11.55 0.05 -28.56
N ILE A 366 12.22 -1.10 -28.58
CA ILE A 366 13.68 -1.21 -28.72
C ILE A 366 14.01 -0.70 -30.13
N LEU A 367 14.06 0.62 -30.28
CA LEU A 367 14.49 1.29 -31.49
C LEU A 367 15.90 1.82 -31.24
N GLN A 368 16.83 1.13 -31.89
CA GLN A 368 18.21 1.51 -32.20
C GLN A 368 19.26 1.39 -31.08
N ASP A 369 20.42 0.88 -31.52
CA ASP A 369 21.39 0.07 -30.78
C ASP A 369 22.17 0.78 -29.65
N ASP A 370 22.16 2.11 -29.56
CA ASP A 370 23.04 2.83 -28.64
C ASP A 370 22.52 2.95 -27.20
N ARG A 371 21.20 2.84 -26.96
CA ARG A 371 20.61 2.95 -25.61
C ARG A 371 20.73 1.68 -24.75
N ARG A 372 21.19 0.55 -25.32
CA ARG A 372 21.37 -0.71 -24.58
C ARG A 372 22.53 -0.67 -23.57
N ARG A 373 23.46 0.28 -23.68
CA ARG A 373 24.73 0.25 -22.93
C ARG A 373 24.60 0.57 -21.43
N ASP A 374 23.60 1.35 -21.01
CA ASP A 374 23.44 1.83 -19.62
C ASP A 374 22.12 1.40 -18.96
N MET A 375 21.62 0.22 -19.31
CA MET A 375 20.39 -0.35 -18.75
C MET A 375 20.69 -1.39 -17.65
N GLY A 376 19.87 -1.36 -16.59
CA GLY A 376 19.88 -2.29 -15.48
C GLY A 376 18.59 -3.08 -15.39
N VAL A 377 18.69 -4.28 -14.84
CA VAL A 377 17.58 -5.20 -14.57
C VAL A 377 17.53 -5.44 -13.07
N LEU A 378 16.42 -5.06 -12.46
CA LEU A 378 16.13 -5.23 -11.05
C LEU A 378 15.30 -6.50 -10.84
N PHE A 379 15.93 -7.54 -10.32
CA PHE A 379 15.30 -8.82 -10.02
C PHE A 379 14.77 -8.90 -8.60
N PHE A 380 13.64 -9.57 -8.44
CA PHE A 380 13.01 -9.83 -7.15
C PHE A 380 12.15 -11.09 -7.17
N ASP A 381 11.56 -11.44 -6.02
CA ASP A 381 10.78 -12.67 -5.84
C ASP A 381 11.60 -13.92 -6.21
N GLY A 382 12.83 -14.01 -5.68
CA GLY A 382 13.76 -15.09 -6.00
C GLY A 382 14.23 -15.12 -7.46
N GLY A 383 14.18 -13.98 -8.17
CA GLY A 383 14.54 -13.87 -9.59
C GLY A 383 13.43 -14.25 -10.56
N LYS A 384 12.21 -14.55 -10.08
CA LYS A 384 11.05 -14.83 -10.92
C LYS A 384 10.54 -13.60 -11.67
N LYS A 385 10.79 -12.41 -11.12
CA LYS A 385 10.28 -11.12 -11.60
C LYS A 385 11.44 -10.14 -11.81
N ALA A 386 11.34 -9.31 -12.83
CA ALA A 386 12.39 -8.40 -13.26
C ALA A 386 11.84 -7.06 -13.76
N PHE A 387 12.40 -5.95 -13.31
CA PHE A 387 12.06 -4.61 -13.78
C PHE A 387 13.27 -4.00 -14.51
N VAL A 388 13.07 -3.53 -15.74
CA VAL A 388 14.15 -2.96 -16.55
C VAL A 388 14.05 -1.44 -16.53
N THR A 389 15.16 -0.77 -16.23
CA THR A 389 15.27 0.69 -16.21
C THR A 389 16.71 1.13 -16.46
N SER A 390 17.00 2.42 -16.56
CA SER A 390 18.39 2.89 -16.68
C SER A 390 19.18 2.58 -15.40
N MET A 391 20.48 2.36 -15.53
CA MET A 391 21.34 2.04 -14.39
C MET A 391 21.30 3.13 -13.31
N ARG A 392 21.23 4.39 -13.74
CA ARG A 392 21.08 5.55 -12.83
C ARG A 392 19.80 5.46 -12.01
N VAL A 393 18.66 5.26 -12.66
CA VAL A 393 17.35 5.14 -11.98
C VAL A 393 17.32 3.91 -11.07
N ALA A 394 17.86 2.77 -11.53
CA ALA A 394 17.94 1.57 -10.72
C ALA A 394 18.73 1.78 -9.42
N LYS A 395 19.90 2.42 -9.51
CA LYS A 395 20.72 2.79 -8.34
C LYS A 395 19.99 3.77 -7.42
N THR A 396 19.32 4.78 -7.98
CA THR A 396 18.52 5.72 -7.17
C THR A 396 17.41 5.00 -6.40
N ILE A 397 16.67 4.08 -7.03
CA ILE A 397 15.62 3.31 -6.38
C ILE A 397 16.19 2.49 -5.20
N ILE A 398 17.33 1.84 -5.41
CA ILE A 398 18.02 1.07 -4.35
C ILE A 398 18.44 1.98 -3.21
N ASN A 399 19.11 3.10 -3.51
CA ASN A 399 19.57 4.04 -2.47
C ASN A 399 18.41 4.62 -1.65
N VAL A 400 17.30 5.02 -2.30
CA VAL A 400 16.11 5.52 -1.62
C VAL A 400 15.48 4.44 -0.74
N ARG A 401 15.41 3.20 -1.24
CA ARG A 401 14.91 2.05 -0.47
C ARG A 401 15.77 1.78 0.76
N ASP A 402 17.08 1.69 0.61
CA ASP A 402 18.00 1.39 1.72
C ASP A 402 17.93 2.48 2.80
N CYS A 403 17.86 3.75 2.41
CA CYS A 403 17.63 4.86 3.33
C CYS A 403 16.27 4.73 4.04
N MET A 404 15.22 4.40 3.30
CA MET A 404 13.87 4.22 3.85
C MET A 404 13.85 3.08 4.88
N ASP A 405 14.42 1.93 4.56
CA ASP A 405 14.47 0.77 5.45
C ASP A 405 15.24 1.12 6.74
N TYR A 406 16.39 1.79 6.62
CA TYR A 406 17.18 2.26 7.76
C TYR A 406 16.39 3.23 8.66
N TYR A 407 15.85 4.31 8.09
CA TYR A 407 15.18 5.34 8.88
C TYR A 407 13.82 4.90 9.43
N LEU A 408 13.10 4.01 8.73
CA LEU A 408 11.91 3.37 9.30
C LEU A 408 12.27 2.49 10.48
N ALA A 409 13.30 1.64 10.35
CA ALA A 409 13.77 0.80 11.45
C ALA A 409 14.22 1.65 12.65
N LEU A 410 14.96 2.74 12.41
CA LEU A 410 15.40 3.67 13.45
C LEU A 410 14.22 4.36 14.15
N SER A 411 13.25 4.86 13.38
CA SER A 411 12.05 5.54 13.91
C SER A 411 11.18 4.58 14.73
N ILE A 412 11.08 3.32 14.29
CA ILE A 412 10.38 2.23 14.98
C ILE A 412 11.08 1.85 16.27
N ALA A 413 12.41 1.64 16.23
CA ALA A 413 13.19 1.20 17.37
C ALA A 413 13.24 2.24 18.49
N LYS A 414 13.33 3.52 18.13
CA LYS A 414 13.39 4.65 19.07
C LYS A 414 12.03 5.27 19.38
N ALA A 415 10.95 4.75 18.80
CA ALA A 415 9.59 5.26 19.00
C ALA A 415 9.43 6.76 18.65
N ARG A 416 10.12 7.27 17.62
CA ARG A 416 10.15 8.70 17.31
C ARG A 416 10.08 8.94 15.81
N VAL A 417 8.99 9.55 15.35
CA VAL A 417 8.78 9.84 13.91
C VAL A 417 9.67 10.96 13.37
N VAL A 418 10.26 11.77 14.25
CA VAL A 418 11.17 12.87 13.88
C VAL A 418 12.51 12.35 13.33
N LEU A 419 12.84 11.10 13.63
CA LEU A 419 14.04 10.46 13.09
C LEU A 419 13.89 10.10 11.61
N PHE A 420 12.67 10.12 11.06
CA PHE A 420 12.44 9.93 9.63
C PHE A 420 12.64 11.27 8.89
N PRO A 421 13.72 11.44 8.10
CA PRO A 421 14.10 12.76 7.61
C PRO A 421 13.16 13.30 6.53
N ASP A 422 12.78 14.58 6.63
CA ASP A 422 12.00 15.25 5.58
C ASP A 422 12.65 15.24 4.18
N PRO A 423 13.99 15.35 4.02
CA PRO A 423 14.64 15.16 2.72
C PRO A 423 14.35 13.78 2.10
N LEU A 424 14.28 12.73 2.91
CA LEU A 424 13.94 11.39 2.44
C LEU A 424 12.46 11.29 2.06
N VAL A 425 11.55 11.93 2.80
CA VAL A 425 10.14 12.03 2.41
C VAL A 425 10.00 12.70 1.04
N ARG A 426 10.74 13.79 0.78
CA ARG A 426 10.79 14.46 -0.54
C ARG A 426 11.35 13.54 -1.62
N ALA A 427 12.43 12.82 -1.34
CA ALA A 427 13.01 11.86 -2.28
C ALA A 427 12.00 10.77 -2.66
N ILE A 428 11.34 10.15 -1.68
CA ILE A 428 10.28 9.15 -1.91
C ILE A 428 9.15 9.74 -2.75
N ALA A 429 8.66 10.92 -2.37
CA ALA A 429 7.59 11.62 -3.08
C ALA A 429 7.95 11.87 -4.56
N HIS A 430 9.20 12.27 -4.82
CA HIS A 430 9.72 12.45 -6.17
C HIS A 430 9.85 11.11 -6.93
N THR A 431 10.37 10.06 -6.28
CA THR A 431 10.53 8.73 -6.89
C THR A 431 9.19 8.10 -7.28
N VAL A 432 8.13 8.32 -6.50
CA VAL A 432 6.78 7.82 -6.83
C VAL A 432 5.99 8.74 -7.80
N GLY A 433 6.63 9.79 -8.33
CA GLY A 433 6.03 10.69 -9.33
C GLY A 433 5.08 11.75 -8.76
N HIS A 434 5.20 12.07 -7.47
CA HIS A 434 4.35 13.05 -6.78
C HIS A 434 5.20 13.96 -5.87
N PRO A 435 6.06 14.84 -6.42
CA PRO A 435 6.91 15.73 -5.63
C PRO A 435 6.09 16.70 -4.77
N LEU A 436 6.68 17.17 -3.67
CA LEU A 436 5.99 17.96 -2.63
C LEU A 436 5.94 19.48 -2.90
N ASN A 437 6.40 19.96 -4.06
CA ASN A 437 6.79 21.36 -4.28
C ASN A 437 5.70 22.43 -4.03
N ASP A 438 6.15 23.58 -3.51
CA ASP A 438 5.58 24.91 -3.77
C ASP A 438 6.40 25.72 -4.81
N THR A 439 7.51 25.20 -5.35
CA THR A 439 8.34 25.91 -6.36
C THR A 439 8.54 25.13 -7.65
N THR A 440 8.32 25.87 -8.73
CA THR A 440 8.59 25.65 -10.15
C THR A 440 9.82 24.79 -10.46
N ASP A 441 9.59 23.59 -10.98
CA ASP A 441 10.11 23.16 -12.28
C ASP A 441 9.53 21.79 -12.65
N CYS A 442 8.54 21.80 -13.53
CA CYS A 442 7.77 20.63 -13.95
C CYS A 442 8.50 19.75 -14.98
N ASN A 443 9.82 19.94 -15.18
CA ASN A 443 10.56 19.33 -16.28
C ASN A 443 11.50 18.18 -15.87
N HIS A 444 11.52 17.74 -14.61
CA HIS A 444 12.40 16.65 -14.13
C HIS A 444 11.65 15.53 -13.40
N PHE A 445 10.50 15.11 -13.94
CA PHE A 445 9.78 13.97 -13.39
C PHE A 445 10.39 12.64 -13.84
N ILE A 446 10.74 11.78 -12.88
CA ILE A 446 11.00 10.36 -13.16
C ILE A 446 9.64 9.69 -13.40
N GLY A 447 9.18 9.74 -14.65
CA GLY A 447 8.08 8.91 -15.15
C GLY A 447 6.78 9.62 -15.54
N SER A 448 6.76 10.90 -15.94
CA SER A 448 5.46 11.57 -16.25
C SER A 448 5.29 12.44 -17.50
N ASP A 449 6.19 12.54 -18.50
CA ASP A 449 5.72 13.05 -19.82
C ASP A 449 6.61 12.67 -21.06
N PRO A 450 6.04 12.20 -22.20
CA PRO A 450 6.79 11.67 -23.35
C PRO A 450 7.22 12.69 -24.43
N SER A 451 7.05 14.00 -24.25
CA SER A 451 7.17 14.98 -25.37
C SER A 451 8.16 16.15 -25.18
N ASN A 452 8.67 16.44 -23.98
CA ASN A 452 9.58 17.58 -23.75
C ASN A 452 11.08 17.30 -24.05
N THR A 453 11.40 16.25 -24.81
CA THR A 453 12.75 15.98 -25.33
C THR A 453 12.97 16.44 -26.78
N TRP A 454 12.13 17.34 -27.29
CA TRP A 454 12.31 17.94 -28.62
C TRP A 454 12.53 19.44 -28.49
N THR A 455 13.76 19.83 -28.14
CA THR A 455 14.34 21.03 -28.74
C THR A 455 14.86 20.62 -30.10
N ASP A 456 14.25 21.14 -31.17
CA ASP A 456 14.83 21.14 -32.50
C ASP A 456 16.17 21.88 -32.44
N GLU A 457 17.26 21.13 -32.40
CA GLU A 457 18.54 21.58 -32.96
C GLU A 457 18.78 20.75 -34.21
N CYS A 458 18.22 21.22 -35.33
CA CYS A 458 18.72 20.89 -36.66
C CYS A 458 19.44 22.14 -37.17
N ASP A 459 20.77 22.09 -37.16
CA ASP A 459 21.62 23.07 -37.81
C ASP A 459 21.52 22.95 -39.34
N GLY A 460 21.25 24.10 -39.98
CA GLY A 460 21.72 24.47 -41.32
C GLY A 460 20.68 24.56 -42.44
N PRO A 461 20.95 25.34 -43.51
CA PRO A 461 21.40 26.73 -43.53
C PRO A 461 20.45 27.63 -44.37
N GLY A 462 20.47 28.94 -44.10
CA GLY A 462 20.16 29.96 -45.11
C GLY A 462 18.75 30.58 -45.13
N GLU A 463 18.79 31.91 -45.27
CA GLU A 463 17.78 32.81 -45.87
C GLU A 463 16.66 33.40 -45.00
N GLY A 464 16.69 34.74 -44.89
CA GLY A 464 15.49 35.57 -45.05
C GLY A 464 15.00 36.34 -43.83
N ALA A 465 15.40 37.62 -43.76
CA ALA A 465 14.67 38.81 -43.31
C ALA A 465 13.17 38.61 -42.93
N THR A 466 12.54 39.31 -41.96
CA THR A 466 12.49 40.76 -41.76
C THR A 466 11.61 41.09 -40.53
N MET A 467 11.86 42.25 -39.94
CA MET A 467 11.11 43.05 -38.94
C MET A 467 9.56 42.98 -38.92
N THR A 468 8.97 43.16 -37.73
CA THR A 468 7.98 44.23 -37.36
C THR A 468 7.51 44.01 -35.89
N ASN A 469 7.95 44.81 -34.91
CA ASN A 469 7.30 46.02 -34.34
C ASN A 469 5.81 45.89 -33.99
N TYR A 470 5.46 46.08 -32.70
CA TYR A 470 4.54 47.13 -32.22
C TYR A 470 4.64 47.32 -30.67
N ASN A 471 5.21 48.47 -30.29
CA ASN A 471 4.87 49.45 -29.23
C ASN A 471 4.57 49.02 -27.76
N THR A 472 5.34 49.42 -26.73
CA THR A 472 5.44 50.74 -26.01
C THR A 472 4.10 51.19 -25.37
N VAL A 473 3.91 51.63 -24.11
CA VAL A 473 4.68 52.27 -23.00
C VAL A 473 3.61 52.74 -21.94
N PRO A 474 3.85 53.26 -20.69
CA PRO A 474 4.95 53.12 -19.72
C PRO A 474 4.59 53.22 -18.18
N ARG A 475 5.66 53.12 -17.36
CA ARG A 475 6.04 53.91 -16.15
C ARG A 475 5.25 53.83 -14.84
N GLY A 476 6.01 53.46 -13.80
CA GLY A 476 5.91 53.97 -12.44
C GLY A 476 7.23 53.67 -11.71
N THR A 477 8.10 54.68 -11.59
CA THR A 477 9.36 54.68 -10.83
C THR A 477 9.09 54.85 -9.35
N ASP A 478 9.79 54.12 -8.49
CA ASP A 478 10.31 54.66 -7.23
C ASP A 478 11.53 53.86 -6.78
N SER A 479 12.61 54.61 -6.54
CA SER A 479 13.92 54.18 -6.07
C SER A 479 14.02 54.39 -4.56
N LEU A 480 14.64 53.45 -3.83
CA LEU A 480 15.34 53.76 -2.57
C LEU A 480 16.44 52.70 -2.29
N SER A 481 17.63 53.26 -2.15
CA SER A 481 18.95 52.83 -1.66
C SER A 481 19.14 51.57 -0.81
N ASP A 482 20.14 50.78 -1.24
CA ASP A 482 21.42 50.47 -0.56
C ASP A 482 21.44 49.76 0.82
N SER A 483 21.94 48.51 0.80
CA SER A 483 23.01 48.04 1.69
C SER A 483 23.53 46.69 1.20
N GLY A 484 24.80 46.63 0.84
CA GLY A 484 25.46 45.42 0.37
C GLY A 484 25.65 44.34 1.44
N GLU A 485 25.61 43.09 1.01
CA GLU A 485 26.43 42.00 1.54
C GLU A 485 26.52 40.90 0.46
N SER A 486 27.75 40.48 0.18
CA SER A 486 28.14 39.51 -0.83
C SER A 486 27.49 38.14 -0.62
N ALA A 487 26.94 37.56 -1.70
CA ALA A 487 26.53 36.17 -1.73
C ALA A 487 27.74 35.24 -1.54
N PRO A 488 27.68 34.22 -0.65
CA PRO A 488 28.70 33.18 -0.63
C PRO A 488 28.49 32.21 -1.80
N GLU A 489 29.58 31.93 -2.50
CA GLU A 489 29.67 30.86 -3.51
C GLU A 489 29.26 29.52 -2.90
N ILE A 490 28.40 28.78 -3.61
CA ILE A 490 28.00 27.42 -3.25
C ILE A 490 29.09 26.48 -3.75
N GLU A 491 29.97 26.04 -2.84
CA GLU A 491 30.82 24.88 -3.08
C GLU A 491 29.97 23.62 -3.19
N ILE A 492 30.15 22.90 -4.30
CA ILE A 492 29.59 21.57 -4.54
C ILE A 492 30.32 20.61 -3.59
N ILE A 493 29.63 20.14 -2.55
CA ILE A 493 30.14 19.08 -1.68
C ILE A 493 29.92 17.74 -2.38
N ASP A 494 31.05 17.11 -2.70
CA ASP A 494 31.21 15.76 -3.22
C ASP A 494 30.57 14.73 -2.28
N PHE A 495 29.67 13.87 -2.79
CA PHE A 495 28.84 12.94 -2.00
C PHE A 495 29.55 11.61 -1.67
N ASP A 496 30.88 11.53 -1.82
CA ASP A 496 31.66 10.29 -1.76
C ASP A 496 32.20 9.90 -0.37
N SER A 497 31.56 10.31 0.73
CA SER A 497 31.92 9.77 2.07
C SER A 497 30.77 9.75 3.08
N PHE A 498 30.06 8.62 3.15
CA PHE A 498 29.39 8.22 4.39
C PHE A 498 29.89 6.83 4.84
N PRO A 499 30.98 6.78 5.63
CA PRO A 499 31.32 5.57 6.34
C PRO A 499 30.39 5.47 7.55
N LEU A 500 29.44 4.53 7.53
CA LEU A 500 28.72 4.14 8.75
C LEU A 500 29.73 3.81 9.85
N SER A 501 29.64 4.50 10.98
CA SER A 501 30.49 4.24 12.15
C SER A 501 30.28 2.81 12.66
N GLU A 502 31.28 2.21 13.32
CA GLU A 502 31.13 0.89 13.93
C GLU A 502 29.93 0.83 14.88
N GLU A 503 29.64 1.92 15.60
CA GLU A 503 28.51 1.99 16.51
C GLU A 503 27.17 2.00 15.76
N GLU A 504 27.05 2.70 14.63
CA GLU A 504 25.86 2.64 13.78
C GLU A 504 25.66 1.25 13.15
N ARG A 505 26.75 0.59 12.73
CA ARG A 505 26.70 -0.81 12.26
C ARG A 505 26.31 -1.77 13.38
N ARG A 506 26.76 -1.52 14.61
CA ARG A 506 26.42 -2.31 15.80
C ARG A 506 24.96 -2.11 16.20
N VAL A 507 24.45 -0.89 16.14
CA VAL A 507 23.02 -0.56 16.34
C VAL A 507 22.16 -1.22 15.25
N VAL A 508 22.62 -1.25 14.00
CA VAL A 508 22.00 -1.99 12.88
C VAL A 508 22.00 -3.50 13.19
N HIS A 509 23.12 -4.09 13.58
CA HIS A 509 23.23 -5.52 13.90
C HIS A 509 22.38 -5.93 15.12
N ILE A 510 22.27 -5.06 16.13
CA ILE A 510 21.45 -5.28 17.34
C ILE A 510 19.97 -5.03 17.05
N ALA A 511 19.62 -4.06 16.19
CA ALA A 511 18.23 -3.75 15.85
C ALA A 511 17.62 -4.71 14.82
N LEU A 512 18.45 -5.32 13.96
CA LEU A 512 18.00 -6.14 12.84
C LEU A 512 18.24 -7.64 13.00
N GLY A 513 18.74 -8.12 14.15
CA GLY A 513 18.76 -9.55 14.51
C GLY A 513 18.84 -10.51 13.33
N GLY A 514 20.04 -10.66 12.74
CA GLY A 514 20.30 -11.61 11.65
C GLY A 514 19.59 -11.34 10.30
N LEU A 515 18.84 -10.24 10.12
CA LEU A 515 18.08 -9.94 8.91
C LEU A 515 18.69 -8.85 8.01
N THR A 516 19.99 -8.59 8.09
CA THR A 516 20.70 -7.78 7.08
C THR A 516 21.91 -8.49 6.48
N PHE A 517 21.82 -8.66 5.16
CA PHE A 517 22.85 -8.98 4.17
C PHE A 517 23.98 -7.93 4.12
N LEU A 518 24.68 -7.71 5.23
CA LEU A 518 25.93 -6.94 5.27
C LEU A 518 27.15 -7.87 5.39
N ASP A 519 27.09 -9.04 4.76
CA ASP A 519 28.28 -9.82 4.40
C ASP A 519 28.34 -9.94 2.86
N ARG A 520 28.88 -8.90 2.21
CA ARG A 520 29.31 -8.95 0.80
C ARG A 520 30.68 -8.32 0.57
N CYS A 521 31.54 -8.34 1.58
CA CYS A 521 32.96 -7.99 1.44
C CYS A 521 33.89 -8.91 2.23
N GLN A 522 33.66 -10.24 2.25
CA GLN A 522 34.73 -11.22 2.55
C GLN A 522 34.49 -12.54 1.78
N SER A 523 34.75 -12.54 0.48
CA SER A 523 35.19 -13.75 -0.25
C SER A 523 35.78 -13.33 -1.61
N SER A 524 36.93 -12.69 -1.55
CA SER A 524 37.89 -12.64 -2.65
C SER A 524 39.27 -13.00 -2.08
N SER A 525 39.46 -14.32 -1.93
CA SER A 525 40.75 -15.00 -1.92
C SER A 525 40.49 -16.45 -2.30
#